data_AF-M1ECM5-F1
#
_entry.id   AF-M1ECM5-F1
#
_cell.length_a   1.000
_cell.length_b   1.000
_cell.length_c   1.000
_cell.angle_alpha   90.00
_cell.angle_beta   90.00
_cell.angle_gamma   90.00
#
_symmetry.space_group_name_H-M   'P 1'
#
loop_
_entity.id
_entity.type
_entity.pdbx_description
1 polymer ?
#
loop_
_entity_poly.entity_id
_entity_poly.type
_entity_poly.pdbx_seq_one_letter_code
_entity_poly.pdbx_strand_id
1 'polypeptide(L)'
;GHEAAGIVESIGEGVTTVKPGDKVIPLFTPQCGKCSVCKHPQGNLCLKNDLSKPRGFMQDGTTRFICRGKPIHHFISTSTFSQYTVVDETAVVKVDAAA
;
A
#
# COMPACT_ATOMS: atom_id res chain seq x y z
N GLY A 1 3.45 -10.95 3.74
CA GLY A 1 2.09 -11.24 3.29
C GLY A 1 1.62 -10.15 2.36
N HIS A 2 0.59 -10.42 1.56
CA HIS A 2 -0.03 -9.44 0.66
C HIS A 2 -1.57 -9.51 0.62
N GLU A 3 -2.16 -10.56 1.19
CA GLU A 3 -3.61 -10.68 1.37
C GLU A 3 -3.94 -10.44 2.85
N ALA A 4 -4.63 -9.33 3.15
CA ALA A 4 -5.11 -9.01 4.49
C ALA A 4 -6.20 -7.93 4.44
N ALA A 5 -6.88 -7.77 5.57
CA ALA A 5 -7.68 -6.59 5.89
C ALA A 5 -7.21 -6.04 7.25
N GLY A 6 -7.49 -4.76 7.50
CA GLY A 6 -7.09 -4.12 8.75
C GLY A 6 -7.90 -2.85 9.03
N ILE A 7 -7.49 -2.15 10.09
CA ILE A 7 -8.06 -0.87 10.49
C ILE A 7 -6.96 0.18 10.42
N VAL A 8 -7.25 1.35 9.86
CA VAL A 8 -6.30 2.45 9.81
C VAL A 8 -6.02 2.96 11.22
N GLU A 9 -4.76 2.94 11.62
CA GLU A 9 -4.31 3.50 12.90
C GLU A 9 -4.06 5.00 12.78
N SER A 10 -3.25 5.43 11.81
CA SER A 10 -2.92 6.83 11.52
C SER A 10 -2.74 7.07 10.02
N ILE A 11 -2.68 8.35 9.60
CA ILE A 11 -2.44 8.76 8.22
C ILE A 11 -1.33 9.82 8.15
N GLY A 12 -0.58 9.82 7.04
CA GLY A 12 0.40 10.87 6.75
C GLY A 12 -0.24 12.17 6.26
N GLU A 13 0.55 13.23 6.18
CA GLU A 13 0.11 14.52 5.64
C GLU A 13 -0.37 14.37 4.18
N GLY A 14 -1.48 15.04 3.86
CA GLY A 14 -2.05 15.07 2.50
C GLY A 14 -2.87 13.84 2.08
N VAL A 15 -3.00 12.82 2.94
CA VAL A 15 -3.90 11.69 2.71
C VAL A 15 -5.36 12.17 2.79
N THR A 16 -6.18 11.76 1.82
CA THR A 16 -7.59 12.20 1.69
C THR A 16 -8.58 11.06 1.48
N THR A 17 -8.10 9.86 1.15
CA THR A 17 -8.96 8.71 0.76
C THR A 17 -9.35 7.80 1.92
N VAL A 18 -8.65 7.87 3.06
CA VAL A 18 -8.89 7.09 4.28
C VAL A 18 -8.65 7.94 5.51
N LYS A 19 -9.18 7.52 6.67
CA LYS A 19 -8.92 8.15 7.98
C LYS A 19 -8.79 7.10 9.09
N PRO A 20 -8.24 7.44 10.27
CA PRO A 20 -8.20 6.54 11.42
C PRO A 20 -9.56 5.88 11.72
N GLY A 21 -9.54 4.59 12.00
CA GLY A 21 -10.72 3.77 12.28
C GLY A 21 -11.43 3.19 11.04
N ASP A 22 -11.12 3.63 9.83
CA ASP A 22 -11.68 3.01 8.63
C ASP A 22 -11.16 1.56 8.48
N LYS A 23 -12.06 0.62 8.13
CA LYS A 23 -11.68 -0.71 7.64
C LYS A 23 -11.08 -0.58 6.24
N VAL A 24 -9.98 -1.28 6.00
CA VAL A 24 -9.22 -1.18 4.75
C VAL A 24 -8.66 -2.52 4.29
N ILE A 25 -8.41 -2.61 2.98
CA ILE A 25 -7.62 -3.69 2.36
C ILE A 25 -6.38 -3.07 1.70
N PRO A 26 -5.16 -3.52 2.04
CA PRO A 26 -3.95 -3.18 1.29
C PRO A 26 -3.99 -3.74 -0.14
N LEU A 27 -3.57 -2.95 -1.11
CA LEU A 27 -3.56 -3.30 -2.53
C LEU A 27 -2.13 -3.59 -2.99
N PHE A 28 -1.81 -4.85 -3.31
CA PHE A 28 -0.49 -5.19 -3.85
C PHE A 28 -0.25 -4.62 -5.25
N THR A 29 -1.34 -4.38 -6.00
CA THR A 29 -1.32 -3.61 -7.23
C THR A 29 -1.94 -2.23 -6.95
N PRO A 30 -1.13 -1.15 -6.85
CA PRO A 30 -1.65 0.17 -6.53
C PRO A 30 -2.50 0.74 -7.67
N GLN A 31 -3.31 1.76 -7.38
CA GLN A 31 -4.09 2.50 -8.37
C GLN A 31 -3.86 4.00 -8.23
N CYS A 32 -2.85 4.53 -8.95
CA CYS A 32 -2.45 5.93 -8.81
C CYS A 32 -3.37 6.95 -9.52
N GLY A 33 -4.26 6.49 -10.40
CA GLY A 33 -5.18 7.34 -11.19
C GLY A 33 -4.52 8.26 -12.23
N LYS A 34 -3.18 8.31 -12.29
CA LYS A 34 -2.44 9.32 -13.06
C LYS A 34 -1.67 8.74 -14.26
N CYS A 35 -1.19 7.51 -14.16
CA CYS A 35 -0.40 6.87 -15.22
C CYS A 35 -1.27 6.42 -16.41
N SER A 36 -0.65 6.16 -17.56
CA SER A 36 -1.33 5.70 -18.77
C SER A 36 -2.14 4.42 -18.55
N VAL A 37 -1.60 3.46 -17.79
CA VAL A 37 -2.31 2.21 -17.47
C VAL A 37 -3.57 2.46 -16.65
N CYS A 38 -3.50 3.28 -15.59
CA CYS A 38 -4.68 3.62 -14.78
C CYS A 38 -5.73 4.44 -15.54
N LYS A 39 -5.33 5.15 -16.60
CA LYS A 39 -6.25 5.89 -17.48
C LYS A 39 -6.83 5.03 -18.60
N HIS A 40 -6.29 3.83 -18.82
CA HIS A 40 -6.73 2.92 -19.87
C HIS A 40 -7.92 2.08 -19.36
N PRO A 41 -9.02 1.95 -20.12
CA PRO A 41 -10.24 1.26 -19.67
C PRO A 41 -10.05 -0.24 -19.37
N GLN A 42 -8.98 -0.84 -19.89
CA GLN A 42 -8.64 -2.25 -19.70
C GLN A 42 -7.35 -2.46 -18.87
N GLY A 43 -6.74 -1.37 -18.38
CA GLY A 43 -5.46 -1.43 -17.67
C GLY A 43 -5.65 -1.46 -16.15
N ASN A 44 -5.03 -2.42 -15.46
CA ASN A 44 -5.02 -2.49 -14.00
C ASN A 44 -3.60 -2.57 -13.39
N LEU A 45 -2.57 -2.93 -14.16
CA LEU A 45 -1.19 -3.03 -13.67
C LEU A 45 -0.50 -1.66 -13.64
N CYS A 46 -0.81 -0.85 -12.63
CA CYS A 46 -0.29 0.50 -12.47
C CYS A 46 1.24 0.56 -12.61
N LEU A 47 1.77 1.60 -13.27
CA LEU A 47 3.22 1.78 -13.46
C LEU A 47 4.01 1.97 -12.16
N LYS A 48 3.32 2.24 -11.02
CA LYS A 48 3.93 2.32 -9.69
C LYS A 48 4.08 0.97 -8.98
N ASN A 49 3.67 -0.14 -9.63
CA ASN A 49 3.74 -1.46 -9.02
C ASN A 49 5.18 -1.85 -8.65
N ASP A 50 5.32 -2.66 -7.60
CA ASP A 50 6.59 -3.26 -7.18
C ASP A 50 6.68 -4.74 -7.59
N LEU A 51 5.89 -5.14 -8.61
CA LEU A 51 5.78 -6.52 -9.09
C LEU A 51 6.72 -6.79 -10.28
N SER A 52 6.74 -5.89 -11.26
CA SER A 52 7.54 -6.05 -12.49
C SER A 52 9.04 -5.91 -12.25
N LYS A 53 9.44 -5.04 -11.33
CA LYS A 53 10.83 -4.81 -10.91
C LYS A 53 10.87 -4.58 -9.40
N PRO A 54 10.80 -5.65 -8.59
CA PRO A 54 10.70 -5.53 -7.14
C PRO A 54 11.91 -4.80 -6.55
N ARG A 55 11.64 -3.72 -5.82
CA ARG A 55 12.62 -2.95 -5.05
C ARG A 55 12.50 -3.22 -3.56
N GLY A 56 11.30 -3.55 -3.07
CA GLY A 56 11.06 -3.81 -1.65
C GLY A 56 11.12 -2.55 -0.78
N PHE A 57 10.74 -1.40 -1.32
CA PHE A 57 10.71 -0.11 -0.64
C PHE A 57 9.37 0.61 -0.86
N MET A 58 9.10 1.61 -0.03
CA MET A 58 8.02 2.58 -0.25
C MET A 58 8.25 3.35 -1.57
N GLN A 59 7.26 4.11 -2.04
CA GLN A 59 7.42 4.93 -3.27
C GLN A 59 8.55 5.96 -3.15
N ASP A 60 8.88 6.42 -1.94
CA ASP A 60 10.03 7.31 -1.66
C ASP A 60 11.40 6.62 -1.68
N GLY A 61 11.45 5.30 -1.90
CA GLY A 61 12.68 4.52 -1.97
C GLY A 61 13.27 4.10 -0.61
N THR A 62 12.55 4.30 0.49
CA THR A 62 12.98 3.93 1.85
C THR A 62 12.14 2.81 2.46
N THR A 63 12.55 2.29 3.62
CA THR A 63 11.75 1.32 4.40
C THR A 63 11.16 1.95 5.66
N ARG A 64 10.09 1.34 6.17
CA ARG A 64 9.47 1.65 7.47
C ARG A 64 9.73 0.55 8.51
N PHE A 65 10.44 -0.51 8.11
CA PHE A 65 10.71 -1.65 8.97
C PHE A 65 12.20 -1.74 9.33
N ILE A 66 12.45 -1.89 10.62
CA ILE A 66 13.76 -2.23 11.18
C ILE A 66 13.56 -3.40 12.13
N CYS A 67 14.40 -4.42 12.03
CA CYS A 67 14.41 -5.53 12.97
C CYS A 67 15.85 -5.81 13.39
N ARG A 68 16.11 -5.83 14.70
CA ARG A 68 17.45 -6.05 15.27
C ARG A 68 18.51 -5.11 14.67
N GLY A 69 18.15 -3.84 14.51
CA GLY A 69 19.00 -2.80 13.93
C GLY A 69 19.24 -2.89 12.42
N LYS A 70 18.59 -3.83 11.71
CA LYS A 70 18.73 -3.99 10.26
C LYS A 70 17.47 -3.52 9.54
N PRO A 71 17.58 -2.73 8.47
CA PRO A 71 16.43 -2.38 7.64
C PRO A 71 15.86 -3.65 6.99
N ILE A 72 14.53 -3.77 6.99
CA ILE A 72 13.82 -4.88 6.37
C ILE A 72 13.06 -4.37 5.15
N HIS A 73 13.09 -5.10 4.05
CA HIS A 73 12.34 -4.74 2.86
C HIS A 73 10.83 -4.87 3.08
N HIS A 74 10.09 -4.03 2.37
CA HIS A 74 8.68 -4.22 2.11
C HIS A 74 8.45 -5.32 1.08
N PHE A 75 7.22 -5.80 0.98
CA PHE A 75 6.80 -6.77 -0.02
C PHE A 75 5.57 -6.26 -0.77
N ILE A 76 5.73 -6.03 -2.09
CA ILE A 76 4.67 -5.63 -3.04
C ILE A 76 3.66 -4.65 -2.46
N SER A 77 4.13 -3.51 -1.96
CA SER A 77 3.31 -2.40 -1.42
C SER A 77 2.39 -2.75 -0.23
N THR A 78 2.58 -3.88 0.46
CA THR A 78 1.63 -4.36 1.49
C THR A 78 2.30 -4.82 2.78
N SER A 79 3.17 -5.83 2.73
CA SER A 79 3.90 -6.37 3.90
C SER A 79 3.00 -6.86 5.06
N THR A 80 1.92 -7.56 4.77
CA THR A 80 0.83 -7.87 5.72
C THR A 80 1.14 -8.92 6.80
N PHE A 81 2.37 -9.44 6.87
CA PHE A 81 2.77 -10.37 7.95
C PHE A 81 3.43 -9.61 9.10
N SER A 82 2.73 -8.60 9.60
CA SER A 82 3.11 -7.75 10.73
C SER A 82 1.84 -7.23 11.38
N GLN A 83 1.84 -7.02 12.70
CA GLN A 83 0.69 -6.44 13.41
C GLN A 83 0.35 -5.02 12.91
N TYR A 84 1.37 -4.29 12.46
CA TYR A 84 1.24 -2.99 11.82
C TYR A 84 2.09 -2.94 10.55
N THR A 85 1.56 -2.30 9.51
CA THR A 85 2.29 -2.03 8.26
C THR A 85 2.02 -0.59 7.83
N VAL A 86 2.92 -0.05 7.02
CA VAL A 86 2.77 1.27 6.39
C VAL A 86 2.70 1.05 4.89
N VAL A 87 1.67 1.61 4.25
CA VAL A 87 1.44 1.53 2.81
C VAL A 87 1.24 2.93 2.24
N ASP A 88 1.63 3.13 0.98
CA ASP A 88 1.31 4.36 0.24
C ASP A 88 -0.20 4.49 0.04
N GLU A 89 -0.74 5.71 0.01
CA GLU A 89 -2.19 5.95 -0.16
C GLU A 89 -2.75 5.28 -1.43
N THR A 90 -1.97 5.22 -2.51
CA THR A 90 -2.38 4.56 -3.76
C THR A 90 -2.46 3.03 -3.65
N ALA A 91 -2.00 2.46 -2.55
CA ALA A 91 -1.92 1.02 -2.27
C ALA A 91 -2.85 0.60 -1.10
N VAL A 92 -3.89 1.38 -0.81
CA VAL A 92 -4.91 1.03 0.17
C VAL A 92 -6.29 1.45 -0.32
N VAL A 93 -7.31 0.66 0.00
CA VAL A 93 -8.70 1.02 -0.28
C VAL A 93 -9.53 0.89 0.99
N LYS A 94 -10.40 1.87 1.20
CA LYS A 94 -11.46 1.79 2.20
C LYS A 94 -12.50 0.76 1.78
N VAL A 95 -12.95 -0.05 2.73
CA VAL A 95 -14.07 -0.97 2.55
C VAL A 95 -15.24 -0.59 3.46
N ASP A 96 -16.38 -1.24 3.25
CA ASP A 96 -17.56 -1.05 4.08
C ASP A 96 -17.25 -1.34 5.55
N ALA A 97 -17.77 -0.51 6.45
CA ALA A 97 -17.66 -0.72 7.88
C ALA A 97 -18.43 -1.98 8.33
N ALA A 98 -19.48 -2.38 7.59
CA ALA A 98 -20.28 -3.56 7.86
C ALA A 98 -19.70 -4.88 7.33
N ALA A 99 -18.67 -4.81 6.47
CA ALA A 99 -17.98 -5.99 5.92
C ALA A 99 -17.17 -6.76 6.97
#